data_AF-A0A3M1E4J9-F1
#
_entry.id   AF-A0A3M1E4J9-F1
#
_cell.length_a   1.000
_cell.length_b   1.000
_cell.length_c   1.000
_cell.angle_alpha   90.00
_cell.angle_beta   90.00
_cell.angle_gamma   90.00
#
_symmetry.space_group_name_H-M   'P 1'
#
loop_
_entity.id
_entity.type
_entity.pdbx_description
1 polymer ?
#
loop_
_entity_poly.entity_id
_entity_poly.type
_entity_poly.pdbx_seq_one_letter_code
_entity_poly.pdbx_strand_id
1 'polypeptide(L)' 'MSEERKKKIVCIEDEPEMIDLVRLILGRRGFELIGAIG' A
#
# COMPACT_ATOMS: atom_id res chain seq x y z
N MET A 1 15.78 2.02 -19.77
CA MET A 1 14.92 1.23 -18.86
C MET A 1 13.75 2.12 -18.51
N SER A 2 12.53 1.76 -18.90
CA SER A 2 11.33 2.58 -18.69
C SER A 2 10.97 2.54 -17.20
N GLU A 3 11.01 3.68 -16.51
CA GLU A 3 10.55 3.78 -15.13
C GLU A 3 9.02 3.72 -15.10
N GLU A 4 8.46 2.51 -15.01
CA GLU A 4 7.03 2.34 -14.79
C GLU A 4 6.70 2.78 -13.35
N ARG A 5 6.12 3.98 -13.22
CA ARG A 5 5.76 4.54 -11.91
C ARG A 5 4.75 3.62 -11.23
N LYS A 6 5.14 3.07 -10.08
CA LYS A 6 4.23 2.30 -9.22
C LYS A 6 3.02 3.17 -8.86
N LYS A 7 1.83 2.62 -9.01
CA LYS A 7 0.59 3.28 -8.61
C LYS A 7 0.58 3.40 -7.08
N LYS A 8 0.36 4.62 -6.57
CA LYS A 8 0.27 4.92 -5.15
C LYS A 8 -1.17 4.75 -4.66
N ILE A 9 -1.35 4.12 -3.51
CA ILE A 9 -2.65 3.87 -2.87
C ILE A 9 -2.57 4.37 -1.43
N VAL A 10 -3.62 5.07 -0.98
CA VAL A 10 -3.78 5.46 0.43
C VAL A 10 -4.80 4.52 1.06
N CYS A 11 -4.45 3.94 2.21
CA CYS A 11 -5.33 3.09 3.02
C CYS A 11 -5.56 3.78 4.36
N ILE A 12 -6.83 4.08 4.67
CA ILE A 12 -7.26 4.63 5.96
C ILE A 12 -7.97 3.49 6.67
N GLU A 13 -7.41 3.03 7.79
CA GLU A 13 -7.93 1.92 8.58
C GLU A 13 -7.57 2.14 10.05
N ASP A 14 -8.42 1.69 10.96
CA ASP A 14 -8.26 1.90 12.40
C ASP A 14 -7.29 0.87 13.02
N GLU A 15 -7.13 -0.29 12.36
CA GLU A 15 -6.28 -1.39 12.80
C GLU A 15 -4.94 -1.40 12.02
N PRO A 16 -3.78 -1.13 12.69
CA PRO A 16 -2.47 -1.11 12.02
C PRO A 16 -2.10 -2.43 11.34
N GLU A 17 -2.52 -3.55 11.93
CA GLU A 17 -2.26 -4.90 11.41
C GLU A 17 -2.93 -5.12 10.05
N MET A 18 -4.09 -4.49 9.83
CA MET A 18 -4.79 -4.52 8.55
C MET A 18 -4.05 -3.69 7.49
N ILE A 19 -3.53 -2.51 7.86
CA ILE A 19 -2.69 -1.68 6.96
C ILE A 19 -1.46 -2.47 6.48
N ASP A 20 -0.81 -3.20 7.39
CA ASP A 20 0.38 -3.99 7.07
C ASP A 20 0.07 -5.21 6.19
N LEU A 21 -1.07 -5.88 6.44
CA LEU A 21 -1.54 -6.95 5.58
C LEU A 21 -1.82 -6.45 4.15
N VAL A 22 -2.52 -5.33 4.01
CA VAL A 22 -2.84 -4.73 2.71
C VAL A 22 -1.56 -4.27 1.99
N ARG A 23 -0.60 -3.69 2.72
CA ARG A 23 0.73 -3.33 2.21
C ARG A 23 1.46 -4.54 1.64
N LEU A 24 1.46 -5.67 2.34
CA LEU A 24 2.11 -6.90 1.89
C LEU A 24 1.47 -7.44 0.59
N ILE A 25 0.14 -7.47 0.54
CA ILE A 25 -0.62 -7.98 -0.61
C ILE A 25 -0.39 -7.09 -1.85
N LEU A 26 -0.50 -5.78 -1.69
CA LEU A 26 -0.40 -4.83 -2.81
C LEU A 26 1.06 -4.57 -3.22
N GLY A 27 2.00 -4.63 -2.29
CA GLY A 27 3.43 -4.56 -2.57
C GLY A 27 3.89 -5.68 -3.51
N ARG A 28 3.39 -6.91 -3.30
CA ARG A 28 3.64 -8.06 -4.20
C ARG A 28 3.07 -7.86 -5.61
N ARG A 29 2.08 -6.98 -5.78
CA ARG A 29 1.45 -6.65 -7.07
C ARG A 29 2.03 -5.38 -7.70
N GLY A 30 3.10 -4.81 -7.13
CA GLY A 30 3.79 -3.64 -7.69
C GLY A 30 3.19 -2.29 -7.30
N PHE A 31 2.31 -2.23 -6.31
CA PHE A 31 1.76 -0.99 -5.79
C PHE A 31 2.61 -0.42 -4.63
N GLU A 32 2.54 0.89 -4.45
CA GLU A 32 3.08 1.60 -3.29
C GLU A 32 1.91 1.99 -2.38
N LEU A 33 1.91 1.52 -1.13
CA LEU A 33 0.84 1.81 -0.17
C LEU A 33 1.29 2.83 0.87
N ILE A 34 0.45 3.82 1.13
CA ILE A 34 0.57 4.79 2.23
C ILE A 34 -0.55 4.46 3.22
N GLY A 35 -0.20 4.16 4.46
CA GLY A 35 -1.16 3.88 5.52
C GLY A 35 -1.41 5.12 6.36
N ALA A 36 -2.66 5.33 6.78
CA ALA A 36 -3.06 6.31 7.78
C ALA A 36 -4.00 5.64 8.77
N ILE A 37 -3.82 5.94 10.06
CA ILE A 37 -4.72 5.47 11.12
C ILE A 37 -5.92 6.42 11.17
N GLY A 38 -7.13 5.84 11.14
CA GLY A 38 -8.42 6.52 11.18
C GLY A 38 -8.94 6.78 12.59
#